data_AF-A0A529GGH6-F1
#
_entry.id   AF-A0A529GGH6-F1
#
_cell.length_a   1.000
_cell.length_b   1.000
_cell.length_c   1.000
_cell.angle_alpha   90.00
_cell.angle_beta   90.00
_cell.angle_gamma   90.00
#
_symmetry.space_group_name_H-M   'P 1'
#
loop_
_entity.id
_entity.type
_entity.pdbx_description
1 polymer ?
#
loop_
_entity_poly.entity_id
_entity_poly.type
_entity_poly.pdbx_seq_one_letter_code
_entity_poly.pdbx_strand_id
1 'polypeptide(L)'
;MTAHAAEIENRLASIIPGLRSGLRDDASRPRRGRVRRVTGTVIHATVEEARIGEICELVDPRTGRTTKAEVVGLMDEMAILVPLGD
;
A
#
# COMPACT_ATOMS: atom_id res chain seq x y z
N MET A 1 36.10 5.05 -29.44
CA MET A 1 34.66 4.67 -29.46
C MET A 1 34.35 3.48 -28.55
N THR A 2 35.18 2.43 -28.52
CA THR A 2 34.99 1.24 -27.66
C THR A 2 35.13 1.50 -26.17
N ALA A 3 36.07 2.37 -25.76
CA ALA A 3 36.29 2.69 -24.34
C ALA A 3 35.07 3.35 -23.67
N HIS A 4 34.36 4.21 -24.40
CA HIS A 4 33.20 4.92 -23.87
C HIS A 4 31.98 3.98 -23.72
N ALA A 5 31.85 2.99 -24.59
CA ALA A 5 30.82 1.97 -24.47
C ALA A 5 31.08 1.04 -23.26
N ALA A 6 32.34 0.65 -23.04
CA ALA A 6 32.73 -0.15 -21.89
C ALA A 6 32.51 0.58 -20.55
N GLU A 7 32.72 1.90 -20.52
CA GLU A 7 32.44 2.71 -19.33
C GLU A 7 30.94 2.77 -19.01
N ILE A 8 30.10 2.93 -20.04
CA ILE A 8 28.64 2.90 -19.90
C ILE A 8 28.18 1.52 -19.41
N GLU A 9 28.73 0.44 -19.96
CA GLU A 9 28.40 -0.93 -19.57
C GLU A 9 28.78 -1.21 -18.12
N ASN A 10 29.98 -0.81 -17.68
CA ASN A 10 30.41 -0.94 -16.29
C ASN A 10 29.53 -0.14 -15.33
N ARG A 11 29.11 1.07 -15.73
CA ARG A 11 28.22 1.90 -14.94
C ARG A 11 26.80 1.34 -14.87
N LEU A 12 26.30 0.73 -15.95
CA LEU A 12 25.02 0.03 -15.93
C LEU A 12 25.10 -1.24 -15.06
N ALA A 13 26.18 -2.00 -15.17
CA ALA A 13 26.40 -3.21 -14.37
C ALA A 13 26.41 -2.93 -12.86
N SER A 14 26.87 -1.75 -12.43
CA SER A 14 26.86 -1.36 -11.02
C SER A 14 25.50 -0.85 -10.52
N ILE A 15 24.66 -0.28 -11.40
CA ILE A 15 23.35 0.29 -11.02
C ILE A 15 22.22 -0.76 -11.09
N ILE A 16 22.26 -1.67 -12.07
CA ILE A 16 21.19 -2.66 -12.31
C ILE A 16 20.82 -3.50 -11.07
N PRO A 17 21.76 -3.97 -10.23
CA PRO A 17 21.41 -4.74 -9.03
C PRO A 17 20.53 -3.95 -8.04
N GLY A 18 20.84 -2.67 -7.81
CA GLY A 18 20.07 -1.81 -6.91
C GLY A 18 18.69 -1.45 -7.46
N LEU A 19 18.58 -1.28 -8.78
CA LEU A 19 17.28 -1.14 -9.46
C LEU A 19 16.45 -2.41 -9.31
N ARG A 20 17.05 -3.59 -9.51
CA ARG A 20 16.35 -4.88 -9.36
C ARG A 20 15.87 -5.14 -7.95
N SER A 21 16.61 -4.76 -6.92
CA SER A 21 16.14 -4.89 -5.53
C SER A 21 14.98 -3.94 -5.25
N GLY A 22 15.09 -2.68 -5.64
CA GLY A 22 14.01 -1.70 -5.45
C GLY A 22 12.71 -2.07 -6.18
N LEU A 23 12.82 -2.60 -7.40
CA LEU A 23 11.66 -3.08 -8.17
C LEU A 23 11.01 -4.35 -7.59
N ARG A 24 11.78 -5.20 -6.89
CA ARG A 24 11.21 -6.37 -6.20
C ARG A 24 10.41 -5.97 -4.98
N ASP A 25 10.85 -4.96 -4.25
CA ASP A 25 10.14 -4.44 -3.09
C ASP A 25 8.89 -3.63 -3.47
N ASP A 26 8.89 -2.99 -4.64
CA ASP A 26 7.75 -2.21 -5.17
C ASP A 26 6.65 -3.07 -5.81
N ALA A 27 6.94 -4.34 -6.13
CA ALA A 27 5.98 -5.26 -6.77
C ALA A 27 4.75 -5.59 -5.89
N SER A 28 4.75 -5.22 -4.62
CA SER A 28 3.59 -5.34 -3.73
C SER A 28 3.48 -4.08 -2.87
N ARG A 29 3.34 -2.92 -3.52
CA ARG A 29 2.97 -1.72 -2.75
C ARG A 29 1.65 -2.01 -2.04
N PRO A 30 1.59 -1.94 -0.70
CA PRO A 30 0.38 -2.29 0.03
C PRO A 30 -0.77 -1.43 -0.48
N ARG A 31 -1.91 -2.08 -0.75
CA ARG A 31 -3.12 -1.46 -1.29
C ARG A 31 -3.63 -0.48 -0.24
N ARG A 32 -3.29 0.80 -0.40
CA ARG A 32 -3.54 1.84 0.61
C ARG A 32 -4.82 2.58 0.29
N GLY A 33 -5.73 2.55 1.24
CA GLY A 33 -6.92 3.36 1.22
C GLY A 33 -6.80 4.72 1.91
N ARG A 34 -7.92 5.44 1.95
CA ARG A 34 -8.09 6.65 2.76
C ARG A 34 -9.45 6.65 3.44
N VAL A 35 -9.46 6.87 4.75
CA VAL A 35 -10.68 7.14 5.51
C VAL A 35 -11.31 8.43 4.98
N ARG A 36 -12.59 8.37 4.65
CA ARG A 36 -13.40 9.50 4.15
C ARG A 36 -14.42 9.97 5.18
N ARG A 37 -14.98 9.05 5.97
CA ARG A 37 -16.00 9.36 6.98
C ARG A 37 -15.93 8.38 8.13
N VAL A 38 -16.17 8.86 9.34
CA VAL A 38 -16.33 8.05 10.55
C VAL A 38 -17.66 8.41 11.20
N THR A 39 -18.45 7.42 11.59
CA THR A 39 -19.73 7.62 12.29
C THR A 39 -19.92 6.49 13.30
N GLY A 40 -19.75 6.82 14.58
CA GLY A 40 -19.63 5.79 15.62
C GLY A 40 -18.44 4.88 15.32
N THR A 41 -18.67 3.56 15.33
CA THR A 41 -17.66 2.55 14.97
C THR A 41 -17.58 2.29 13.46
N VAL A 42 -18.50 2.82 12.66
CA VAL A 42 -18.53 2.57 11.21
C VAL A 42 -17.62 3.57 10.49
N ILE A 43 -16.71 3.05 9.68
CA ILE A 43 -15.72 3.82 8.93
C ILE A 43 -15.96 3.60 7.44
N HIS A 44 -15.98 4.69 6.66
CA HIS A 44 -16.03 4.61 5.20
C HIS A 44 -14.66 5.00 4.65
N ALA A 45 -14.07 4.14 3.84
CA ALA A 45 -12.76 4.37 3.26
C ALA A 45 -12.76 4.02 1.77
N THR A 46 -12.08 4.84 0.97
CA THR A 46 -11.70 4.41 -0.38
C THR A 46 -10.60 3.39 -0.23
N VAL A 47 -10.81 2.16 -0.68
CA VAL A 47 -9.82 1.08 -0.68
C VAL A 47 -9.99 0.39 -2.03
N GLU A 48 -8.94 0.36 -2.85
CA GLU A 48 -9.00 -0.35 -4.12
C GLU A 48 -9.41 -1.80 -3.86
N GLU A 49 -10.10 -2.48 -4.80
CA GLU A 49 -10.48 -3.92 -4.82
C GLU A 49 -10.76 -4.57 -3.44
N ALA A 50 -11.37 -3.85 -2.49
CA ALA A 50 -11.68 -4.37 -1.17
C ALA A 50 -12.74 -5.47 -1.26
N ARG A 51 -12.58 -6.54 -0.48
CA ARG A 51 -13.53 -7.64 -0.42
C ARG A 51 -14.22 -7.70 0.94
N ILE A 52 -15.51 -8.01 0.96
CA ILE A 52 -16.23 -8.24 2.22
C ILE A 52 -15.57 -9.41 2.97
N GLY A 53 -15.37 -9.25 4.28
CA GLY A 53 -14.64 -10.17 5.15
C GLY A 53 -13.12 -10.00 5.13
N GLU A 54 -12.58 -9.12 4.29
CA GLU A 54 -11.15 -8.81 4.28
C GLU A 54 -10.77 -8.00 5.53
N ILE A 55 -9.65 -8.38 6.16
CA ILE A 55 -9.08 -7.62 7.27
C ILE A 55 -8.07 -6.62 6.72
N CYS A 56 -8.25 -5.36 7.07
CA CYS A 56 -7.35 -4.27 6.75
C CYS A 56 -6.79 -3.62 8.02
N GLU A 57 -5.75 -2.78 7.84
CA GLU A 57 -5.18 -1.98 8.92
C GLU A 57 -5.56 -0.50 8.74
N LEU A 58 -6.16 0.05 9.79
CA LEU A 58 -6.32 1.49 9.96
C LEU A 58 -5.03 2.04 10.57
N VAL A 59 -4.48 3.10 9.98
CA VAL A 59 -3.22 3.70 10.42
C VAL A 59 -3.44 5.18 10.73
N ASP A 60 -3.09 5.62 11.95
CA ASP A 60 -2.94 7.04 12.26
C ASP A 60 -1.55 7.50 11.76
N PRO A 61 -1.46 8.30 10.68
CA PRO A 61 -0.18 8.69 10.10
C PRO A 61 0.65 9.60 11.01
N ARG A 62 0.03 10.25 12.01
CA ARG A 62 0.72 11.15 12.94
C ARG A 62 1.40 10.38 14.07
N THR A 63 0.76 9.33 14.56
CA THR A 63 1.25 8.56 15.73
C THR A 63 1.82 7.20 15.36
N GLY A 64 1.56 6.72 14.14
CA GLY A 64 1.93 5.37 13.70
C GLY A 64 1.09 4.26 14.32
N ARG A 65 0.07 4.59 15.13
CA ARG A 65 -0.81 3.60 15.74
C ARG A 65 -1.61 2.88 14.66
N THR A 66 -1.74 1.58 14.81
CA THR A 66 -2.53 0.73 13.92
C THR A 66 -3.67 0.05 14.66
N THR A 67 -4.75 -0.24 13.96
CA THR A 67 -5.90 -1.01 14.47
C THR A 67 -6.48 -1.82 13.32
N LYS A 68 -6.82 -3.08 13.57
CA LYS A 68 -7.43 -3.93 12.53
C LYS A 68 -8.88 -3.53 12.30
N ALA A 69 -9.38 -3.72 11.10
CA ALA A 69 -10.79 -3.55 10.78
C ALA A 69 -11.22 -4.57 9.73
N GLU A 70 -12.47 -5.01 9.81
CA GLU A 70 -13.08 -5.88 8.82
C GLU A 70 -13.91 -5.05 7.83
N VAL A 71 -13.80 -5.39 6.55
CA VAL A 71 -14.71 -4.88 5.51
C VAL A 71 -16.05 -5.58 5.65
N VAL A 72 -17.06 -4.90 6.17
CA VAL A 72 -18.42 -5.44 6.38
C VAL A 72 -19.39 -5.10 5.26
N GLY A 73 -19.00 -4.22 4.33
CA GLY A 73 -19.83 -3.82 3.20
C GLY A 73 -19.09 -2.95 2.20
N LEU A 74 -19.72 -2.71 1.05
CA LEU A 74 -19.24 -1.83 -0.02
C LEU A 74 -20.38 -0.90 -0.44
N MET A 75 -20.12 0.41 -0.54
CA MET A 75 -21.11 1.42 -0.96
C MET A 75 -20.41 2.60 -1.62
N ASP A 76 -20.88 3.01 -2.80
CA ASP A 76 -20.39 4.19 -3.54
C ASP A 76 -18.85 4.30 -3.60
N GLU A 77 -18.20 3.26 -4.14
CA GLU A 77 -16.73 3.15 -4.26
C GLU A 77 -15.96 3.15 -2.92
N MET A 78 -16.66 2.98 -1.81
CA MET A 78 -16.06 2.90 -0.48
C MET A 78 -16.30 1.54 0.17
N ALA A 79 -15.29 1.08 0.88
CA ALA A 79 -15.43 0.02 1.85
C ALA A 79 -16.03 0.57 3.14
N ILE A 80 -17.00 -0.15 3.68
CA ILE A 80 -17.56 0.04 5.01
C ILE A 80 -16.77 -0.87 5.95
N LEU A 81 -16.08 -0.28 6.91
CA LEU A 81 -15.19 -0.96 7.83
C LEU A 81 -15.72 -0.87 9.26
N VAL A 82 -15.53 -1.93 10.02
CA VAL A 82 -15.73 -1.94 11.47
C VAL A 82 -14.40 -2.29 12.14
N PRO A 83 -13.87 -1.43 13.02
CA PRO A 83 -12.68 -1.75 13.80
C PRO A 83 -12.88 -3.05 14.58
N LEU A 84 -11.90 -3.93 14.45
CA LEU A 84 -11.73 -5.04 15.35
C LEU A 84 -11.03 -4.47 16.58
N GLY A 85 -11.77 -4.37 17.69
CA GLY A 85 -11.18 -4.08 18.98
C GLY A 85 -10.26 -5.21 19.43
N ASP A 86 -9.53 -4.97 20.53
CA ASP A 86 -9.32 -6.03 21.51
C ASP A 86 -10.61 -6.24 22.29
#